data_AF-A0A9P6Q0Q3-F1
#
_entry.id   AF-A0A9P6Q0Q3-F1
#
_cell.length_a   1.000
_cell.length_b   1.000
_cell.length_c   1.000
_cell.angle_alpha   90.00
_cell.angle_beta   90.00
_cell.angle_gamma   90.00
#
_symmetry.space_group_name_H-M   'P 1'
#
loop_
_entity.id
_entity.type
_entity.pdbx_description
1 polymer ?
#
loop_
_entity_poly.entity_id
_entity_poly.type
_entity_poly.pdbx_seq_one_letter_code
_entity_poly.pdbx_strand_id
1 'polypeptide(L)'
;MLKYTVIASALVAVSSAYKLITVCNNAHFKGNCVTWIGNLNTCYGTGDYNNAISSANIFGGIVCRLYRDSRCRGAGPLITGPAYNLAEQNFNDMASSFYCYFT
;
A
#
# COMPACT_ATOMS: atom_id res chain seq x y z
N MET A 1 56.26 7.49 -12.59
CA MET A 1 55.37 6.62 -11.81
C MET A 1 54.07 7.39 -11.56
N LEU A 2 52.97 7.02 -12.22
CA LEU A 2 51.67 7.70 -12.05
C LEU A 2 50.76 6.78 -11.22
N LYS A 3 50.35 7.21 -10.03
CA LYS A 3 49.39 6.50 -9.17
C LYS A 3 47.98 6.92 -9.59
N TYR A 4 47.23 6.01 -10.20
CA TYR A 4 45.79 6.21 -10.45
C TYR A 4 45.01 5.72 -9.25
N THR A 5 44.29 6.63 -8.60
CA THR A 5 43.34 6.30 -7.54
C THR A 5 41.97 6.12 -8.17
N VAL A 6 41.41 4.91 -8.10
CA VAL A 6 40.04 4.64 -8.55
C VAL A 6 39.10 5.18 -7.48
N ILE A 7 38.28 6.16 -7.83
CA ILE A 7 37.22 6.67 -6.96
C ILE A 7 35.97 5.85 -7.27
N ALA A 8 35.60 4.94 -6.37
CA ALA A 8 34.34 4.21 -6.46
C ALA A 8 33.20 5.11 -5.95
N SER A 9 32.41 5.65 -6.86
CA SER A 9 31.17 6.37 -6.51
C SER A 9 30.07 5.36 -6.22
N ALA A 10 29.58 5.31 -4.98
CA ALA A 10 28.41 4.52 -4.62
C ALA A 10 27.13 5.21 -5.11
N LEU A 11 26.37 4.55 -5.98
CA LEU A 11 25.00 4.94 -6.31
C LEU A 11 24.11 4.68 -5.09
N VAL A 12 23.71 5.73 -4.39
CA VAL A 12 22.70 5.62 -3.33
C VAL A 12 21.34 5.52 -4.00
N ALA A 13 20.68 4.37 -3.88
CA ALA A 13 19.29 4.22 -4.32
C ALA A 13 18.40 5.12 -3.45
N VAL A 14 17.92 6.23 -4.02
CA VAL A 14 16.99 7.13 -3.34
C VAL A 14 15.61 6.49 -3.40
N SER A 15 15.26 5.75 -2.36
CA SER A 15 13.93 5.20 -2.17
C SER A 15 12.95 6.34 -1.88
N SER A 16 12.22 6.82 -2.88
CA SER A 16 11.14 7.79 -2.66
C SER A 16 9.97 7.10 -1.98
N ALA A 17 9.56 7.62 -0.82
CA ALA A 17 8.36 7.17 -0.14
C ALA A 17 7.12 7.82 -0.77
N TYR A 18 6.10 7.02 -1.05
CA TYR A 18 4.85 7.44 -1.67
C TYR A 18 3.71 7.31 -0.66
N LYS A 19 2.69 8.16 -0.78
CA LYS A 19 1.38 7.90 -0.15
C LYS A 19 0.71 6.77 -0.93
N LEU A 20 0.72 5.57 -0.37
CA LEU A 20 0.29 4.35 -1.05
C LEU A 20 -1.23 4.24 -1.06
N ILE A 21 -1.81 4.21 0.14
CA ILE A 21 -3.24 4.01 0.35
C ILE A 21 -3.67 4.65 1.66
N THR A 22 -4.83 5.30 1.65
CA THR A 22 -5.56 5.66 2.87
C THR A 22 -6.66 4.65 3.08
N VAL A 23 -6.80 4.14 4.30
CA VAL A 23 -7.91 3.26 4.68
C VAL A 23 -8.59 3.80 5.91
N CYS A 24 -9.86 3.45 6.07
CA CYS A 24 -10.63 3.73 7.27
C CYS A 24 -11.37 2.49 7.74
N ASN A 25 -11.62 2.42 9.05
CA ASN A 25 -12.31 1.28 9.65
C ASN A 25 -13.84 1.31 9.52
N ASN A 26 -14.41 2.41 9.04
CA ASN A 26 -15.80 2.47 8.65
C ASN A 26 -15.93 2.79 7.15
N ALA A 27 -17.08 2.44 6.58
CA ALA A 27 -17.44 2.85 5.23
C ALA A 27 -17.54 4.39 5.11
N HIS A 28 -17.47 4.86 3.87
CA HIS A 28 -17.53 6.26 3.44
C HIS A 28 -16.46 7.15 4.07
N PHE A 29 -15.25 6.61 4.28
CA PHE A 29 -14.09 7.32 4.83
C PHE A 29 -14.36 7.92 6.23
N LYS A 30 -15.10 7.18 7.05
CA LYS A 30 -15.41 7.56 8.44
C LYS A 30 -14.62 6.71 9.44
N GLY A 31 -14.71 7.09 10.71
CA GLY A 31 -14.05 6.38 11.81
C GLY A 31 -12.57 6.74 11.91
N ASN A 32 -11.75 5.78 12.32
CA ASN A 32 -10.31 5.93 12.38
C ASN A 32 -9.69 5.66 11.00
N CYS A 33 -8.92 6.61 10.49
CA CYS A 33 -8.27 6.51 9.18
C CYS A 33 -6.76 6.60 9.29
N VAL A 34 -6.05 5.82 8.47
CA VAL A 34 -4.59 5.86 8.36
C VAL A 34 -4.17 5.95 6.90
N THR A 35 -3.09 6.69 6.64
CA THR A 35 -2.43 6.70 5.33
C THR A 35 -1.09 6.01 5.44
N TRP A 36 -0.89 4.95 4.68
CA TRP A 36 0.44 4.33 4.59
C TRP A 36 1.33 5.11 3.65
N ILE A 37 2.52 5.44 4.16
CA ILE A 37 3.61 6.01 3.40
C ILE A 37 4.70 4.94 3.30
N GLY A 38 5.15 4.64 2.09
CA GLY A 38 6.11 3.56 1.89
C GLY A 38 6.57 3.43 0.45
N ASN A 39 7.21 2.30 0.18
CA ASN A 39 7.76 1.98 -1.13
C ASN A 39 6.73 1.22 -1.95
N LEU A 40 6.72 1.49 -3.25
CA LEU A 40 5.98 0.66 -4.19
C LEU A 40 6.62 -0.73 -4.27
N ASN A 41 5.87 -1.66 -4.85
CA ASN A 41 6.29 -3.04 -5.06
C ASN A 41 6.71 -3.78 -3.78
N THR A 42 6.15 -3.36 -2.65
CA THR A 42 6.39 -3.95 -1.33
C THR A 42 5.06 -4.41 -0.75
N CYS A 43 5.05 -5.61 -0.16
CA CYS A 43 3.89 -6.13 0.55
C CYS A 43 3.88 -5.62 2.00
N TYR A 44 2.79 -4.98 2.40
CA TYR A 44 2.61 -4.44 3.75
C TYR A 44 1.51 -5.19 4.47
N GLY A 45 1.73 -5.50 5.75
CA GLY A 45 0.65 -5.90 6.66
C GLY A 45 -0.17 -4.68 7.09
N THR A 46 -1.46 -4.89 7.39
CA THR A 46 -2.36 -3.79 7.81
C THR A 46 -2.24 -3.44 9.30
N GLY A 47 -1.50 -4.22 10.09
CA GLY A 47 -1.25 -3.93 11.51
C GLY A 47 -2.57 -3.87 12.30
N ASP A 48 -2.80 -2.78 13.03
CA ASP A 48 -4.01 -2.57 13.83
C ASP A 48 -5.31 -2.55 13.01
N TYR A 49 -5.22 -2.43 11.68
CA TYR A 49 -6.34 -2.48 10.75
C TYR A 49 -6.61 -3.89 10.19
N ASN A 50 -5.96 -4.93 10.73
CA ASN A 50 -6.19 -6.30 10.31
C ASN A 50 -7.66 -6.70 10.48
N ASN A 51 -8.30 -7.10 9.38
CA ASN A 51 -9.73 -7.42 9.34
C ASN A 51 -10.63 -6.31 9.88
N ALA A 52 -10.29 -5.05 9.60
CA ALA A 52 -11.06 -3.90 10.06
C ALA A 52 -11.21 -2.81 9.00
N ILE A 53 -10.72 -3.02 7.77
CA ILE A 53 -10.79 -2.00 6.71
C ILE A 53 -12.14 -2.09 6.00
N SER A 54 -12.87 -0.97 6.00
CA SER A 54 -14.20 -0.85 5.39
C SER A 54 -14.25 0.16 4.23
N SER A 55 -13.28 1.07 4.12
CA SER A 55 -13.13 1.95 2.96
C SER A 55 -11.66 2.24 2.66
N ALA A 56 -11.33 2.49 1.39
CA ALA A 56 -9.96 2.68 0.93
C ALA A 56 -9.87 3.69 -0.22
N ASN A 57 -8.78 4.45 -0.27
CA ASN A 57 -8.49 5.39 -1.34
C ASN A 57 -6.99 5.40 -1.67
N ILE A 58 -6.67 5.69 -2.92
CA ILE A 58 -5.30 5.71 -3.47
C ILE A 58 -4.94 7.11 -3.99
N PHE A 59 -3.66 7.33 -4.27
CA PHE A 59 -3.14 8.61 -4.74
C PHE A 59 -2.25 8.45 -5.98
N GLY A 60 -2.30 9.43 -6.88
CA GLY A 60 -1.26 9.66 -7.89
C GLY A 60 -0.86 8.46 -8.75
N GLY A 61 -1.77 7.93 -9.57
CA GLY A 61 -1.47 6.84 -10.53
C GLY A 61 -1.07 5.50 -9.91
N ILE A 62 -1.09 5.38 -8.59
CA ILE A 62 -0.83 4.14 -7.86
C ILE A 62 -2.11 3.33 -7.79
N VAL A 63 -2.02 2.02 -7.98
CA VAL A 63 -3.08 1.06 -7.66
C VAL A 63 -2.63 0.13 -6.55
N CYS A 64 -3.57 -0.31 -5.73
CA CYS A 64 -3.27 -1.19 -4.60
C CYS A 64 -4.19 -2.39 -4.61
N ARG A 65 -3.64 -3.61 -4.52
CA ARG A 65 -4.43 -4.82 -4.28
C ARG A 65 -4.52 -5.07 -2.78
N LEU A 66 -5.74 -5.25 -2.27
CA LEU A 66 -5.97 -5.76 -0.93
C LEU A 66 -5.93 -7.29 -0.94
N TYR A 67 -5.46 -7.86 0.17
CA TYR A 67 -5.32 -9.31 0.34
C TYR A 67 -5.94 -9.72 1.67
N ARG A 68 -6.65 -10.84 1.63
CA ARG A 68 -7.37 -11.36 2.79
C ARG A 68 -6.40 -11.86 3.85
N ASP A 69 -5.31 -12.47 3.41
CA ASP A 69 -4.36 -13.12 4.28
C ASP A 69 -3.07 -12.28 4.38
N SER A 70 -2.23 -12.59 5.37
CA SER A 70 -0.93 -11.97 5.53
C SER A 70 0.04 -12.32 4.38
N ARG A 71 1.02 -11.43 4.16
CA ARG A 71 2.06 -11.57 3.13
C ARG A 71 1.50 -11.62 1.70
N CYS A 72 0.44 -10.85 1.44
CA CYS A 72 -0.16 -10.67 0.12
C CYS A 72 -0.64 -11.98 -0.51
N ARG A 73 -1.39 -12.77 0.27
CA ARG A 73 -2.01 -14.03 -0.16
C ARG A 73 -3.54 -13.93 -0.08
N GLY A 74 -4.25 -14.76 -0.84
CA GLY A 74 -5.71 -14.71 -0.89
C GLY A 74 -6.19 -13.37 -1.47
N ALA A 75 -6.02 -13.21 -2.78
CA ALA A 75 -6.30 -11.94 -3.46
C ALA A 75 -7.72 -11.43 -3.18
N GLY A 76 -7.81 -10.14 -2.86
CA GLY A 76 -9.05 -9.37 -2.75
C GLY A 76 -9.16 -8.33 -3.87
N PRO A 77 -9.95 -7.27 -3.66
CA PRO A 77 -10.20 -6.24 -4.65
C PRO A 77 -8.93 -5.45 -5.01
N LEU A 78 -8.90 -4.96 -6.25
CA LEU A 78 -7.92 -3.98 -6.71
C LEU A 78 -8.53 -2.58 -6.55
N ILE A 79 -7.87 -1.74 -5.76
CA ILE A 79 -8.25 -0.36 -5.52
C ILE A 79 -7.61 0.50 -6.59
N THR A 80 -8.44 0.94 -7.55
CA THR A 80 -8.06 1.81 -8.68
C THR A 80 -8.65 3.22 -8.56
N GLY A 81 -9.29 3.51 -7.44
CA GLY A 81 -9.90 4.79 -7.10
C GLY A 81 -10.53 4.72 -5.71
N PRO A 82 -11.32 5.73 -5.31
CA PRO A 82 -12.03 5.71 -4.03
C PRO A 82 -12.99 4.52 -3.94
N ALA A 83 -12.72 3.61 -3.01
CA ALA A 83 -13.63 2.54 -2.60
C ALA A 83 -14.35 2.98 -1.32
N TYR A 84 -15.52 3.59 -1.48
CA TYR A 84 -16.31 4.12 -0.37
C TYR A 84 -16.82 3.04 0.57
N ASN A 85 -17.12 1.84 0.09
CA ASN A 85 -17.60 0.74 0.92
C ASN A 85 -17.11 -0.60 0.37
N LEU A 86 -16.24 -1.29 1.11
CA LEU A 86 -15.71 -2.59 0.67
C LEU A 86 -16.73 -3.73 0.79
N ALA A 87 -17.84 -3.53 1.51
CA ALA A 87 -18.95 -4.48 1.51
C ALA A 87 -19.56 -4.65 0.11
N GLU A 88 -19.55 -3.61 -0.74
CA GLU A 88 -20.03 -3.66 -2.13
C GLU A 88 -19.18 -4.60 -3.00
N GLN A 89 -17.98 -4.94 -2.54
CA GLN A 89 -17.05 -5.87 -3.19
C GLN A 89 -16.91 -7.18 -2.40
N ASN A 90 -17.82 -7.45 -1.45
CA ASN A 90 -17.77 -8.60 -0.54
C ASN A 90 -16.44 -8.72 0.23
N PHE A 91 -15.82 -7.60 0.59
CA PHE A 91 -14.49 -7.56 1.19
C PHE A 91 -14.39 -6.64 2.43
N ASN A 92 -15.52 -6.34 3.07
CA ASN A 92 -15.54 -5.53 4.29
C ASN A 92 -14.83 -6.24 5.43
N ASP A 93 -13.93 -5.54 6.12
CA ASP A 93 -13.25 -6.05 7.32
C ASP A 93 -12.50 -7.38 7.07
N MET A 94 -11.99 -7.58 5.85
CA MET A 94 -11.26 -8.81 5.46
C MET A 94 -9.77 -8.59 5.19
N ALA A 95 -9.32 -7.34 5.02
CA ALA A 95 -7.96 -7.08 4.57
C ALA A 95 -6.93 -7.29 5.70
N SER A 96 -5.92 -8.12 5.43
CA SER A 96 -4.78 -8.36 6.32
C SER A 96 -3.45 -7.89 5.74
N SER A 97 -3.38 -7.67 4.42
CA SER A 97 -2.21 -7.07 3.76
C SER A 97 -2.56 -6.37 2.45
N PHE A 98 -1.65 -5.56 1.94
CA PHE A 98 -1.81 -4.86 0.67
C PHE A 98 -0.48 -4.73 -0.08
N TYR A 99 -0.57 -4.55 -1.40
CA TYR A 99 0.55 -4.33 -2.30
C TYR A 99 0.20 -3.26 -3.33
N CYS A 100 1.07 -2.28 -3.51
CA CYS A 100 0.83 -1.13 -4.39
C CYS A 100 1.90 -0.97 -5.46
N TYR A 101 1.50 -0.55 -6.66
CA TYR A 101 2.35 -0.35 -7.84
C TYR A 101 1.75 0.74 -8.73
N PHE A 102 2.53 1.29 -9.66
CA PHE A 102 2.01 2.22 -10.68
C PHE A 102 1.24 1.47 -11.77
N THR A 103 0.21 2.12 -12.34
CA THR A 103 -0.46 1.61 -13.55
C THR A 103 0.38 1.78 -14.79
#